data_AF-A0A6S6UC68-F1
#
_entry.id   AF-A0A6S6UC68-F1
#
_cell.length_a   1.000
_cell.length_b   1.000
_cell.length_c   1.000
_cell.angle_alpha   90.00
_cell.angle_beta   90.00
_cell.angle_gamma   90.00
#
_symmetry.space_group_name_H-M   'P 1'
#
loop_
_entity.id
_entity.type
_entity.pdbx_description
1 polymer ?
#
loop_
_entity_poly.entity_id
_entity_poly.type
_entity_poly.pdbx_seq_one_letter_code
_entity_poly.pdbx_strand_id
1 'polypeptide(L)' 'MTELSHWLEAIGLKKYQTILAENEIDFEVLPELTEQDLKELGLPMWPRKKLLKAIATLSNTTPGIVSLTRPMTIMSRA' A
#
# COMPACT_ATOMS: atom_id res chain seq x y z
N MET A 1 -2.91 -21.75 1.68
CA MET A 1 -3.17 -20.36 2.11
C MET A 1 -2.43 -19.46 1.14
N THR A 2 -3.13 -18.59 0.42
CA THR A 2 -2.56 -17.71 -0.61
C THR A 2 -1.77 -16.56 0.03
N GLU A 3 -0.78 -16.02 -0.70
CA GLU A 3 0.07 -14.92 -0.23
C GLU A 3 -0.75 -13.68 0.13
N LEU A 4 -1.80 -13.41 -0.64
CA LEU A 4 -2.79 -12.37 -0.39
C LEU A 4 -3.46 -12.50 0.99
N SER A 5 -3.83 -13.72 1.42
CA SER A 5 -4.44 -13.94 2.73
C SER A 5 -3.50 -13.58 3.88
N HIS A 6 -2.21 -13.95 3.79
CA HIS A 6 -1.21 -13.61 4.81
C HIS A 6 -0.95 -12.10 4.86
N TRP A 7 -0.85 -11.45 3.70
CA TRP A 7 -0.66 -10.01 3.63
C TRP A 7 -1.86 -9.23 4.19
N LEU A 8 -3.08 -9.64 3.84
CA LEU A 8 -4.31 -9.06 4.41
C LEU A 8 -4.38 -9.28 5.92
N GLU A 9 -3.92 -10.41 6.44
CA GLU A 9 -3.81 -10.67 7.87
C GLU A 9 -2.82 -9.71 8.55
N ALA A 10 -1.64 -9.49 7.96
CA ALA A 10 -0.63 -8.58 8.48
C ALA A 10 -1.13 -7.13 8.64
N ILE A 11 -2.00 -6.67 7.73
CA ILE A 11 -2.62 -5.34 7.81
C ILE A 11 -3.96 -5.33 8.56
N GLY A 12 -4.42 -6.48 9.08
CA GLY A 12 -5.68 -6.62 9.82
C GLY A 12 -6.95 -6.50 8.95
N LEU A 13 -6.83 -6.77 7.66
CA LEU A 13 -7.92 -6.77 6.67
C LEU A 13 -8.29 -8.18 6.18
N LYS A 14 -7.83 -9.26 6.84
CA LYS A 14 -8.15 -10.66 6.48
C LYS A 14 -9.64 -10.92 6.23
N LYS A 15 -10.53 -10.28 6.99
CA LYS A 15 -11.99 -10.39 6.84
C LYS A 15 -12.54 -9.91 5.49
N TYR A 16 -11.77 -9.10 4.76
CA TYR A 16 -12.13 -8.61 3.42
C TYR A 16 -11.57 -9.48 2.30
N GLN A 17 -10.81 -10.53 2.62
CA GLN A 17 -10.26 -11.46 1.63
C GLN A 17 -11.37 -12.11 0.79
N THR A 18 -12.49 -12.49 1.40
CA THR A 18 -13.62 -13.06 0.68
C THR A 18 -14.17 -12.08 -0.36
N ILE A 19 -14.37 -10.82 0.02
CA ILE A 19 -14.88 -9.79 -0.89
C ILE A 19 -13.91 -9.58 -2.06
N LEU A 20 -12.61 -9.50 -1.79
CA LEU A 20 -11.59 -9.37 -2.83
C LEU A 20 -11.59 -10.59 -3.77
N ALA A 21 -11.63 -11.80 -3.23
CA ALA A 21 -11.65 -13.04 -4.00
C ALA A 21 -12.94 -13.21 -4.83
N GLU A 22 -14.10 -12.80 -4.30
CA GLU A 22 -15.38 -12.80 -5.03
C GLU A 22 -15.38 -11.83 -6.22
N ASN A 23 -14.50 -10.81 -6.20
CA ASN A 23 -14.34 -9.84 -7.28
C ASN A 23 -13.07 -10.12 -8.13
N GLU A 24 -12.50 -11.34 -8.01
CA GLU A 24 -11.30 -11.76 -8.76
C GLU A 24 -10.09 -10.82 -8.54
N ILE A 25 -9.97 -10.26 -7.34
CA ILE A 25 -8.89 -9.35 -6.98
C ILE A 25 -7.74 -10.12 -6.34
N ASP A 26 -6.65 -10.21 -7.10
CA ASP A 26 -5.39 -10.82 -6.70
C ASP A 26 -4.28 -9.81 -6.43
N PHE A 27 -3.11 -10.31 -6.00
CA PHE A 27 -1.95 -9.48 -5.69
C PHE A 27 -1.43 -8.67 -6.88
N GLU A 28 -1.68 -9.16 -8.10
CA GLU A 28 -1.34 -8.49 -9.36
C GLU A 28 -2.28 -7.31 -9.66
N VAL A 29 -3.55 -7.41 -9.25
CA VAL A 29 -4.59 -6.39 -9.49
C VAL A 29 -4.65 -5.36 -8.35
N LEU A 30 -4.26 -5.74 -7.13
CA LEU A 30 -4.17 -4.84 -5.97
C LEU A 30 -3.53 -3.47 -6.28
N PRO A 31 -2.37 -3.36 -6.96
CA PRO A 31 -1.78 -2.06 -7.31
C PRO A 31 -2.56 -1.26 -8.35
N GLU A 32 -3.44 -1.88 -9.14
CA GLU A 32 -4.31 -1.19 -10.10
C GLU A 32 -5.60 -0.65 -9.46
N LEU A 33 -5.96 -1.13 -8.26
CA LEU A 33 -7.16 -0.68 -7.57
C LEU A 33 -7.05 0.77 -7.10
N THR A 34 -8.09 1.54 -7.40
CA THR A 34 -8.26 2.90 -6.92
C THR A 34 -9.14 2.97 -5.67
N GLU A 35 -9.17 4.13 -5.01
CA GLU A 35 -10.09 4.35 -3.89
C GLU A 35 -11.57 4.15 -4.30
N GLN A 36 -11.89 4.42 -5.57
CA GLN A 36 -13.22 4.27 -6.13
C GLN A 36 -13.59 2.79 -6.30
N ASP A 37 -12.72 1.97 -6.87
CA ASP A 37 -12.94 0.53 -7.02
C ASP A 37 -13.19 -0.10 -5.64
N LEU A 38 -12.35 0.24 -4.66
CA LEU A 38 -12.54 -0.26 -3.29
C LEU A 38 -13.86 0.19 -2.66
N LYS A 39 -14.37 1.36 -3.04
CA LYS A 39 -15.67 1.85 -2.57
C LYS A 39 -16.81 1.06 -3.21
N GLU A 40 -16.69 0.70 -4.49
CA GLU A 40 -17.67 -0.12 -5.21
C GLU A 40 -17.73 -1.55 -4.68
N LEU A 41 -16.58 -2.09 -4.25
CA LEU A 41 -16.50 -3.37 -3.50
C LEU A 41 -17.17 -3.32 -2.10
N GLY A 42 -17.65 -2.15 -1.66
CA GLY A 42 -18.30 -1.98 -0.37
C GLY A 42 -17.32 -1.84 0.80
N LEU A 43 -16.04 -1.53 0.56
CA LEU A 43 -15.11 -1.31 1.68
C LEU A 43 -15.39 0.03 2.39
N PRO A 44 -15.40 0.04 3.73
CA PRO A 44 -15.52 1.28 4.50
C PRO A 44 -14.30 2.20 4.27
N MET A 45 -14.46 3.50 4.53
CA MET A 45 -13.42 4.51 4.29
C MET A 45 -12.06 4.19 4.93
N TRP A 46 -12.05 3.70 6.17
CA TRP A 46 -10.83 3.36 6.89
C TRP A 46 -10.06 2.16 6.30
N PRO A 47 -10.68 0.99 6.06
CA PRO A 47 -10.07 -0.13 5.32
C PRO A 47 -9.50 0.26 3.97
N ARG A 48 -10.23 1.06 3.17
CA ARG A 48 -9.76 1.54 1.86
C ARG A 48 -8.43 2.27 1.96
N LYS A 49 -8.35 3.27 2.84
CA LYS A 49 -7.10 4.00 3.11
C LYS A 49 -5.97 3.09 3.59
N LYS A 50 -6.28 2.12 4.44
CA LYS A 50 -5.28 1.19 4.98
C LYS A 50 -4.72 0.27 3.89
N LEU A 51 -5.57 -0.23 3.00
CA LEU A 51 -5.17 -1.05 1.86
C LEU A 51 -4.27 -0.26 0.90
N LEU A 52 -4.70 0.94 0.49
CA LEU A 52 -3.91 1.81 -0.39
C LEU A 52 -2.54 2.14 0.21
N LYS A 53 -2.47 2.44 1.51
CA LYS A 53 -1.20 2.68 2.21
C LYS A 53 -0.30 1.45 2.23
N ALA A 54 -0.88 0.26 2.41
CA ALA A 54 -0.14 -1.00 2.41
C ALA A 54 0.39 -1.33 1.01
N ILE A 55 -0.42 -1.13 -0.04
CA ILE A 55 -0.02 -1.27 -1.45
C ILE A 55 1.13 -0.31 -1.76
N ALA A 56 1.02 0.96 -1.36
CA ALA A 56 2.10 1.93 -1.52
C ALA A 56 3.38 1.46 -0.83
N THR A 57 3.29 0.87 0.37
CA THR A 57 4.44 0.31 1.09
C THR A 57 5.06 -0.88 0.35
N LEU A 58 4.26 -1.75 -0.29
CA LEU A 58 4.76 -2.85 -1.13
C LEU A 58 5.56 -2.30 -2.32
N SER A 59 4.98 -1.34 -3.06
CA SER A 59 5.64 -0.71 -4.22
C SER A 59 6.87 0.13 -3.85
N ASN A 60 6.90 0.68 -2.63
CA ASN A 60 8.01 1.47 -2.12
C ASN A 60 9.15 0.63 -1.50
N THR A 61 9.20 -0.68 -1.78
CA THR A 61 10.43 -1.49 -1.59
C THR A 61 11.42 -1.20 -2.72
N THR A 62 11.66 0.08 -2.98
CA THR A 62 12.89 0.58 -3.60
C THR A 62 13.64 1.29 -2.48
N PRO A 63 14.81 0.82 -2.03
CA PRO A 63 15.70 1.62 -1.19
C PRO A 63 16.27 2.74 -2.06
N GLY A 64 15.46 3.78 -2.25
CA GLY A 64 15.74 4.88 -3.16
C GLY A 64 15.45 6.20 -2.48
N ILE A 65 16.45 6.63 -1.69
CA ILE A 65 16.77 8.04 -1.42
C ILE A 65 15.57 8.95 -1.09
N VAL A 66 15.27 9.04 0.21
CA VAL A 66 14.87 10.33 0.78
C VAL A 66 16.01 11.31 0.51
N SER A 67 15.87 12.03 -0.58
CA SER A 67 16.59 13.27 -0.88
C SER A 67 16.16 14.30 0.16
N LEU A 68 16.71 14.19 1.36
CA LEU A 68 16.72 15.28 2.32
C LEU A 68 17.96 16.10 2.04
N THR A 69 17.81 16.92 1.01
CA THR A 69 18.54 18.14 0.75
C THR A 69 18.84 18.86 2.06
N ARG A 70 20.09 18.76 2.52
CA ARG A 70 20.72 19.80 3.33
C ARG A 70 22.05 20.12 2.66
N PRO A 71 22.16 21.22 1.89
CA PRO A 71 23.46 21.70 1.46
C PRO A 71 24.22 22.04 2.74
N MET A 72 25.21 21.21 3.08
CA MET A 72 26.16 21.50 4.13
C MET A 72 27.01 22.64 3.60
N THR A 73 26.63 23.87 3.96
CA THR A 73 27.39 25.10 3.68
C THR A 73 28.86 24.84 4.04
N ILE A 74 29.71 24.70 3.03
CA ILE A 74 31.15 24.82 3.18
C ILE A 74 31.40 26.25 3.66
N MET A 75 31.60 26.40 4.95
CA MET A 75 32.23 27.58 5.52
C MET A 75 33.72 27.26 5.61
N SER A 76 34.38 27.17 4.45
CA SER A 76 35.84 27.32 4.38
C SER A 76 36.15 28.80 4.37
N ARG A 77 36.42 29.35 5.56
CA ARG A 77 37.10 30.63 5.70
C ARG A 77 37.75 30.73 7.08
N ALA A 78 39.04 30.40 7.14
CA ALA A 78 40.07 31.02 7.96
C ALA A 78 41.41 30.36 7.62
#